data_AF-A0A954JZT6-F1
#
_entry.id   AF-A0A954JZT6-F1
#
_cell.length_a   1.000
_cell.length_b   1.000
_cell.length_c   1.000
_cell.angle_alpha   90.00
_cell.angle_beta   90.00
_cell.angle_gamma   90.00
#
_symmetry.space_group_name_H-M   'P 1'
#
loop_
_entity.id
_entity.type
_entity.pdbx_description
1 polymer ?
#
loop_
_entity_poly.entity_id
_entity_poly.type
_entity_poly.pdbx_seq_one_letter_code
_entity_poly.pdbx_strand_id
1 'polypeptide(L)'
;MRPGVCPDPPEWVEDSPKALELWREHAPTLNALGLLEKLDAVAFAMLCDAIAGYLRIRDELGSEQLVIFAGESGYPTPNPLCALMRGQTKAVRELLSDFGMTPSSRSGLTGSTSIEPRTGEEIDPISELIKALAIPPVASSAPRKSAKKRPTKPIKKIAKRKAAAKGH
;
A
#
# COMPACT_ATOMS: atom_id res chain seq x y z
N MET A 1 4.31 13.45 -1.95
CA MET A 1 3.23 14.26 -1.33
C MET A 1 3.84 15.31 -0.43
N ARG A 2 3.34 16.55 -0.45
CA ARG A 2 3.65 17.50 0.64
C ARG A 2 2.73 17.14 1.81
N PRO A 3 3.22 17.08 3.06
CA PRO A 3 2.35 16.81 4.20
C PRO A 3 1.25 17.86 4.27
N GLY A 4 0.01 17.40 4.30
CA GLY A 4 -1.17 18.23 4.55
C GLY A 4 -1.27 18.62 6.02
N VAL A 5 -2.34 19.32 6.38
CA VAL A 5 -2.71 19.51 7.79
C VAL A 5 -3.08 18.14 8.36
N CYS A 6 -2.46 17.75 9.47
CA CYS A 6 -2.78 16.50 10.16
C CYS A 6 -4.26 16.51 10.56
N PRO A 7 -5.02 15.44 10.29
CA PRO A 7 -6.42 15.38 10.72
C PRO A 7 -6.52 15.35 12.25
N ASP A 8 -7.57 15.99 12.76
CA ASP A 8 -7.95 15.89 14.16
C ASP A 8 -8.53 14.48 14.44
N PRO A 9 -8.33 13.95 15.67
CA PRO A 9 -8.92 12.68 16.06
C PRO A 9 -10.45 12.77 16.03
N PRO A 10 -11.16 11.70 15.63
CA PRO A 10 -12.60 11.62 15.80
C PRO A 10 -13.01 11.60 17.28
N GLU A 11 -14.22 12.08 17.59
CA GLU A 11 -14.73 12.24 18.95
C GLU A 11 -14.62 10.96 19.80
N TRP A 12 -14.96 9.80 19.26
CA TRP A 12 -14.91 8.53 20.00
C TRP A 12 -13.48 8.09 20.38
N VAL A 13 -12.46 8.56 19.65
CA VAL A 13 -11.06 8.33 20.00
C VAL A 13 -10.66 9.21 21.18
N GLU A 14 -11.21 10.42 21.29
CA GLU A 14 -10.96 11.32 22.42
C GLU A 14 -11.48 10.75 23.74
N ASP A 15 -12.60 10.01 23.70
CA ASP A 15 -13.18 9.31 24.84
C ASP A 15 -12.33 8.14 25.36
N SER A 16 -11.37 7.66 24.56
CA SER A 16 -10.49 6.54 24.87
C SER A 16 -9.06 7.03 25.09
N PRO A 17 -8.60 7.19 26.36
CA PRO A 17 -7.30 7.78 26.65
C PRO A 17 -6.13 7.09 25.94
N LYS A 18 -6.18 5.75 25.83
CA LYS A 18 -5.13 4.98 25.18
C LYS A 18 -5.16 5.09 23.66
N ALA A 19 -6.34 5.17 23.06
CA ALA A 19 -6.47 5.39 21.62
C ALA A 19 -6.01 6.81 21.25
N LEU A 20 -6.39 7.81 22.05
CA LEU A 20 -5.96 9.20 21.87
C LEU A 20 -4.44 9.37 22.01
N GLU A 21 -3.82 8.70 22.97
CA GLU A 21 -2.36 8.67 23.13
C GLU A 21 -1.67 8.16 21.86
N LEU A 22 -2.13 7.01 21.33
CA LEU A 22 -1.61 6.43 20.08
C LEU A 22 -1.83 7.35 18.88
N TRP A 23 -2.99 8.00 18.80
CA TRP A 23 -3.28 8.95 17.74
C TRP A 23 -2.27 10.11 17.77
N ARG A 24 -2.09 10.73 18.94
CA ARG A 24 -1.17 11.86 19.12
C ARG A 24 0.28 11.48 18.86
N GLU A 25 0.68 10.25 19.18
CA GLU A 25 2.03 9.75 18.95
C GLU A 25 2.32 9.52 17.46
N HIS A 26 1.40 8.88 16.74
CA HIS A 26 1.70 8.36 15.40
C HIS A 26 1.09 9.18 14.25
N ALA A 27 -0.06 9.82 14.43
CA ALA A 27 -0.72 10.59 13.36
C ALA A 27 0.19 11.68 12.75
N PRO A 28 0.94 12.48 13.53
CA PRO A 28 1.81 13.51 12.97
C PRO A 28 2.91 12.92 12.08
N THR A 29 3.49 11.79 12.50
CA THR A 29 4.56 11.11 11.76
C THR A 29 4.00 10.48 10.48
N LEU A 30 2.85 9.81 10.55
CA LEU A 30 2.21 9.22 9.38
C LEU A 30 1.81 10.27 8.35
N ASN A 31 1.24 11.40 8.80
CA ASN A 31 0.91 12.52 7.91
C ASN A 31 2.17 13.16 7.30
N ALA A 32 3.25 13.33 8.10
CA ALA A 32 4.54 13.83 7.60
C ALA A 32 5.13 12.95 6.49
N LEU A 33 4.91 11.64 6.57
CA LEU A 33 5.32 10.65 5.56
C LEU A 33 4.33 10.53 4.39
N GLY A 34 3.19 11.21 4.42
CA GLY A 34 2.12 11.09 3.43
C GLY A 34 1.37 9.77 3.48
N LEU A 35 1.37 9.10 4.64
CA LEU A 35 0.68 7.83 4.89
C LEU A 35 -0.68 8.00 5.58
N LEU A 36 -1.01 9.22 6.02
CA LEU A 36 -2.27 9.55 6.67
C LEU A 36 -2.79 10.88 6.14
N GLU A 37 -3.96 10.87 5.51
CA GLU A 37 -4.71 12.07 5.16
C GLU A 37 -6.08 12.08 5.84
N LYS A 38 -6.85 13.16 5.64
CA LYS A 38 -8.22 13.29 6.17
C LYS A 38 -9.14 12.14 5.74
N LEU A 39 -8.92 11.57 4.56
CA LEU A 39 -9.70 10.44 4.06
C LEU A 39 -9.51 9.18 4.91
N ASP A 40 -8.28 8.96 5.38
CA ASP A 40 -7.88 7.74 6.08
C ASP A 40 -7.97 7.87 7.61
N ALA A 41 -8.37 9.05 8.10
CA ALA A 41 -8.51 9.37 9.52
C ALA A 41 -9.38 8.36 10.28
N VAL A 42 -10.49 7.92 9.69
CA VAL A 42 -11.37 6.92 10.32
C VAL A 42 -10.69 5.55 10.42
N ALA A 43 -9.97 5.13 9.37
CA ALA A 43 -9.25 3.86 9.38
C ALA A 43 -8.13 3.87 10.43
N PHE A 44 -7.43 4.99 10.57
CA PHE A 44 -6.40 5.16 11.60
C PHE A 44 -7.00 5.19 13.01
N ALA A 45 -8.18 5.81 13.19
CA ALA A 45 -8.90 5.82 14.46
C ALA A 45 -9.28 4.40 14.89
N MET A 46 -9.79 3.59 13.96
CA MET A 46 -10.11 2.18 14.22
C MET A 46 -8.87 1.38 14.63
N LEU A 47 -7.69 1.69 14.10
CA LEU A 47 -6.43 1.06 14.53
C LEU A 47 -6.11 1.44 15.97
N CYS A 48 -6.18 2.72 16.33
CA CYS A 48 -5.97 3.20 17.70
C CYS A 48 -6.92 2.51 18.69
N ASP A 49 -8.21 2.40 18.33
CA ASP A 49 -9.21 1.71 19.15
C ASP A 49 -8.95 0.21 19.28
N ALA A 50 -8.57 -0.46 18.20
CA ALA A 50 -8.27 -1.89 18.23
C ALA A 50 -7.06 -2.20 19.12
N ILE A 51 -6.02 -1.35 19.09
CA ILE A 51 -4.88 -1.47 19.99
C ILE A 51 -5.30 -1.19 21.44
N ALA A 52 -6.07 -0.14 21.70
CA ALA A 52 -6.57 0.16 23.04
C ALA A 52 -7.44 -0.99 23.60
N GLY A 53 -8.30 -1.58 22.77
CA GLY A 53 -9.10 -2.75 23.10
C GLY A 53 -8.24 -3.98 23.41
N TYR A 54 -7.23 -4.26 22.59
CA TYR A 54 -6.27 -5.33 22.84
C TYR A 54 -5.57 -5.18 24.20
N LEU A 55 -5.09 -3.97 24.51
CA LEU A 55 -4.42 -3.69 25.80
C LEU A 55 -5.38 -3.90 26.97
N ARG A 56 -6.62 -3.43 26.87
CA ARG A 56 -7.65 -3.64 27.91
C ARG A 56 -7.91 -5.13 28.16
N ILE A 57 -8.09 -5.92 27.10
CA ILE A 57 -8.32 -7.36 27.21
C ILE A 57 -7.10 -8.07 27.81
N ARG A 58 -5.89 -7.65 27.41
CA ARG A 58 -4.65 -8.20 27.92
C ARG A 58 -4.50 -7.95 29.43
N ASP A 59 -4.83 -6.74 29.87
CA ASP A 59 -4.76 -6.37 31.28
C ASP A 59 -5.83 -7.12 32.11
N GLU A 60 -7.02 -7.34 31.55
CA GLU A 60 -8.09 -8.13 32.18
C GLU A 60 -7.76 -9.63 32.25
N LEU A 61 -7.16 -10.20 31.20
CA LEU A 61 -6.84 -11.63 31.13
C LEU A 61 -5.79 -12.05 32.17
N GLY A 62 -4.80 -11.20 32.49
CA GLY A 62 -3.72 -11.56 33.41
C GLY A 62 -2.90 -12.80 32.99
N SER A 63 -1.93 -13.23 33.81
CA SER A 63 -1.06 -14.38 33.47
C SER A 63 -1.71 -15.75 33.74
N GLU A 64 -2.55 -15.85 34.77
CA GLU A 64 -3.04 -17.13 35.30
C GLU A 64 -4.40 -17.58 34.71
N GLN A 65 -5.06 -16.76 33.88
CA GLN A 65 -6.47 -16.97 33.52
C GLN A 65 -6.64 -17.46 32.08
N LEU A 66 -5.62 -18.09 31.49
CA LEU A 66 -5.68 -18.62 30.12
C LEU A 66 -6.69 -19.76 29.97
N VAL A 67 -6.86 -20.54 31.03
CA VAL A 67 -7.77 -21.69 31.11
C VAL A 67 -8.68 -21.50 32.32
N ILE A 68 -9.97 -21.67 32.11
CA ILE A 68 -10.99 -21.59 33.15
C ILE A 68 -11.70 -22.94 33.29
N PHE A 69 -12.05 -23.29 34.52
CA PHE A 69 -12.88 -24.45 34.83
C PHE A 69 -14.30 -23.95 35.08
N ALA A 70 -14.97 -23.51 34.01
CA ALA A 70 -16.31 -22.95 34.08
C ALA A 70 -17.31 -23.95 33.45
N GLY A 71 -18.32 -24.34 34.24
CA GLY A 71 -19.40 -25.25 33.83
C GLY A 71 -19.53 -26.48 34.72
N GLU A 72 -20.74 -27.06 34.77
CA GLU A 72 -21.07 -28.28 35.54
C GLU A 72 -20.17 -29.48 35.20
N SER A 73 -19.59 -29.48 34.00
CA SER A 73 -18.76 -30.57 33.49
C SER A 73 -17.34 -30.60 34.05
N GLY A 74 -16.85 -29.53 34.69
CA GLY A 74 -15.52 -29.49 35.32
C GLY A 74 -14.31 -29.58 34.38
N TYR A 75 -14.50 -29.56 33.05
CA TYR A 75 -13.38 -29.63 32.10
C TYR A 75 -12.70 -28.26 31.88
N PRO A 76 -11.36 -28.24 31.69
CA PRO A 76 -10.63 -27.02 31.37
C PRO A 76 -11.06 -26.49 30.00
N THR A 77 -11.52 -25.25 29.95
CA THR A 77 -11.92 -24.55 28.73
C THR A 77 -11.08 -23.27 28.56
N PRO A 78 -10.68 -22.89 27.35
CA PRO A 78 -9.97 -21.62 27.14
C PRO A 78 -10.84 -20.44 27.56
N ASN A 79 -10.23 -19.43 28.18
CA ASN A 79 -10.93 -18.21 28.56
C ASN A 79 -11.50 -17.50 27.29
N PRO A 80 -12.79 -17.09 27.27
CA PRO A 80 -13.38 -16.39 26.14
C PRO A 80 -12.65 -15.09 25.76
N LEU A 81 -11.98 -14.43 26.70
CA LEU A 81 -11.13 -13.27 26.44
C LEU A 81 -9.98 -13.59 25.47
N CYS A 82 -9.49 -14.83 25.45
CA CYS A 82 -8.48 -15.27 24.47
C CYS A 82 -9.02 -15.19 23.03
N ALA A 83 -10.31 -15.48 22.82
CA ALA A 83 -10.93 -15.36 21.49
C ALA A 83 -11.07 -13.89 21.08
N LEU A 84 -11.51 -13.03 22.00
CA LEU A 84 -11.62 -11.59 21.76
C LEU A 84 -10.26 -10.96 21.48
N MET A 85 -9.23 -11.33 22.25
CA MET A 85 -7.85 -10.88 22.04
C MET A 85 -7.33 -11.26 20.65
N ARG A 86 -7.57 -12.51 20.21
CA ARG A 86 -7.22 -12.95 18.84
C ARG A 86 -7.90 -12.11 17.76
N GLY A 87 -9.18 -11.76 17.96
CA GLY A 87 -9.93 -10.88 17.07
C GLY A 87 -9.29 -9.49 16.95
N GLN A 88 -8.97 -8.86 18.09
CA GLN A 88 -8.30 -7.56 18.11
C GLN A 88 -6.90 -7.62 17.48
N THR A 89 -6.09 -8.63 17.81
CA THR A 89 -4.76 -8.81 17.20
C THR A 89 -4.83 -8.96 15.67
N LYS A 90 -5.87 -9.63 15.15
CA LYS A 90 -6.08 -9.75 13.71
C LYS A 90 -6.40 -8.39 13.08
N ALA A 91 -7.37 -7.66 13.64
CA ALA A 91 -7.74 -6.32 13.16
C ALA A 91 -6.55 -5.35 13.18
N VAL A 92 -5.77 -5.35 14.28
CA VAL A 92 -4.55 -4.54 14.40
C VAL A 92 -3.54 -4.90 13.31
N ARG A 93 -3.31 -6.19 13.04
CA ARG A 93 -2.35 -6.62 12.01
C ARG A 93 -2.76 -6.15 10.60
N GLU A 94 -4.04 -6.25 10.29
CA GLU A 94 -4.59 -5.84 8.98
C GLU A 94 -4.43 -4.31 8.81
N LEU A 95 -4.90 -3.53 9.78
CA LEU A 95 -4.82 -2.07 9.74
C LEU A 95 -3.36 -1.55 9.77
N LEU A 96 -2.46 -2.18 10.53
CA LEU A 96 -1.02 -1.82 10.52
C LEU A 96 -0.39 -2.06 9.14
N SER A 97 -0.86 -3.05 8.40
CA SER A 97 -0.37 -3.33 7.05
C SER A 97 -0.75 -2.19 6.11
N ASP A 98 -2.00 -1.71 6.19
CA ASP A 98 -2.55 -0.65 5.33
C ASP A 98 -1.76 0.66 5.48
N PHE A 99 -1.36 1.03 6.70
CA PHE A 99 -0.55 2.22 6.98
C PHE A 99 0.97 2.03 6.80
N GLY A 100 1.44 0.86 6.34
CA GLY A 100 2.88 0.65 6.13
C GLY A 100 3.71 0.45 7.40
N MET A 101 3.05 0.16 8.52
CA MET A 101 3.71 0.04 9.82
C MET A 101 4.32 -1.35 10.06
N THR A 102 4.12 -2.31 9.14
CA THR A 102 4.75 -3.64 9.19
C THR A 102 5.96 -3.74 8.25
N PRO A 103 7.04 -4.47 8.62
CA PRO A 103 8.18 -4.65 7.72
C PRO A 103 7.81 -5.22 6.35
N SER A 104 6.82 -6.12 6.31
CA SER A 104 6.31 -6.74 5.08
C SER A 104 5.51 -5.78 4.20
N SER A 105 4.77 -4.82 4.77
CA SER A 105 3.96 -3.88 3.97
C SER A 105 4.80 -2.75 3.37
N ARG A 106 5.96 -2.45 3.95
CA ARG A 106 6.89 -1.43 3.43
C ARG A 106 7.44 -1.75 2.03
N SER A 107 7.52 -3.01 1.62
CA SER A 107 7.99 -3.39 0.28
C SER A 107 6.97 -3.10 -0.84
N GLY A 108 5.68 -3.00 -0.51
CA GLY A 108 4.62 -2.66 -1.47
C GLY A 108 4.36 -1.15 -1.59
N LEU A 109 4.70 -0.37 -0.57
CA LEU A 109 4.47 1.08 -0.54
C LEU A 109 5.45 1.88 -1.40
N THR A 110 6.58 1.30 -1.78
CA THR A 110 7.59 1.95 -2.63
C THR A 110 7.16 2.10 -4.10
N GLY A 111 6.01 1.54 -4.50
CA GLY A 111 5.51 1.57 -5.89
C GLY A 111 4.23 2.36 -6.15
N SER A 112 3.51 2.85 -5.12
CA SER A 112 2.15 3.41 -5.28
C SER A 112 2.07 4.94 -5.26
N THR A 113 3.17 5.67 -5.12
CA THR A 113 3.18 7.15 -5.12
C THR A 113 3.40 7.78 -6.50
N SER A 114 2.96 7.11 -7.57
CA SER A 114 2.78 7.76 -8.87
C SER A 114 1.37 8.34 -8.99
N ILE A 115 1.08 9.36 -8.18
CA ILE A 115 0.08 10.34 -8.59
C ILE A 115 0.83 11.27 -9.53
N GLU A 116 0.57 11.13 -10.83
CA GLU A 116 1.06 12.04 -11.86
C GLU A 116 0.89 13.50 -11.40
N PRO A 117 1.89 14.37 -11.64
CA PRO A 117 1.80 15.76 -11.24
C PRO A 117 0.53 16.39 -11.85
N ARG A 118 -0.30 17.01 -11.00
CA ARG A 118 -1.32 17.94 -11.47
C ARG A 118 -0.59 18.98 -12.32
N THR A 119 -0.88 19.04 -13.61
CA THR A 119 -0.36 20.05 -14.53
C THR A 119 -0.88 21.43 -14.13
N GLY A 120 -0.29 22.00 -13.08
CA GLY A 120 -0.11 23.43 -12.98
C GLY A 120 1.14 23.74 -13.79
N GLU A 121 1.01 24.61 -14.78
CA GLU A 121 2.05 24.99 -15.72
C GLU A 121 3.31 25.50 -15.00
N GLU A 122 4.24 24.61 -14.67
CA GLU A 122 5.62 24.99 -14.43
C GLU A 122 6.26 25.21 -15.79
N ILE A 123 6.44 26.49 -16.13
CA ILE A 123 7.24 26.90 -17.29
C ILE A 123 8.67 26.46 -17.00
N ASP A 124 9.09 25.36 -17.60
CA ASP A 124 10.48 24.88 -17.54
C ASP A 124 11.40 25.96 -18.15
N PRO A 125 12.30 26.59 -17.37
CA PRO A 125 13.19 27.65 -17.86
C PRO A 125 14.06 27.21 -19.05
N ILE A 126 14.28 25.89 -19.22
CA ILE A 126 15.00 25.34 -20.37
C ILE A 126 14.14 25.35 -21.64
N SER A 127 12.81 25.22 -21.53
CA SER A 127 11.87 25.28 -22.65
C SER A 127 11.79 26.68 -23.27
N GLU A 128 11.82 27.73 -22.45
CA GLU A 128 11.97 29.11 -22.95
C GLU A 128 13.33 29.35 -23.60
N LEU A 129 14.40 28.80 -23.04
CA LEU A 129 15.75 28.93 -23.61
C LEU A 129 15.85 28.28 -25.00
N ILE A 130 15.19 27.14 -25.20
CA ILE A 130 15.14 26.44 -26.50
C ILE A 130 14.34 27.26 -27.52
N LYS A 131 13.22 27.89 -27.12
CA LYS A 131 12.46 28.79 -28.00
C LYS A 131 13.26 30.04 -28.38
N ALA A 132 14.01 30.61 -27.45
CA ALA A 132 14.86 31.78 -27.69
C ALA A 132 16.07 31.46 -28.60
N LEU A 133 16.56 30.22 -28.59
CA LEU A 133 17.67 29.74 -29.41
C LEU A 133 17.24 29.14 -30.76
N ALA A 134 15.94 29.09 -31.06
CA ALA A 134 15.44 28.57 -32.32
C ALA A 134 15.81 29.50 -33.49
N ILE A 135 17.00 29.27 -34.05
CA ILE A 135 17.47 29.80 -35.34
C ILE A 135 16.44 29.37 -36.42
N PRO A 136 15.94 30.28 -37.28
CA PRO A 136 14.97 29.91 -38.30
C PRO A 136 15.55 28.84 -39.24
N PRO A 137 14.74 27.89 -39.72
CA PRO A 137 15.23 26.77 -40.51
C PRO A 137 15.85 27.28 -41.82
N VAL A 138 17.14 26.99 -42.02
CA VAL A 138 17.77 27.09 -43.34
C VAL A 138 17.01 26.15 -44.29
N ALA A 139 16.43 26.72 -45.34
CA ALA A 139 15.73 25.99 -46.38
C ALA A 139 16.65 24.91 -46.97
N SER A 140 16.26 23.64 -46.85
CA SER A 140 17.00 22.52 -47.42
C SER A 140 16.27 21.96 -48.65
N SER A 141 16.96 22.04 -49.77
CA SER A 141 16.57 21.59 -51.11
C SER A 141 16.51 20.06 -51.25
N ALA A 142 15.41 19.58 -51.85
CA ALA A 142 15.18 18.37 -52.66
C ALA A 142 15.70 16.97 -52.18
N PRO A 143 14.89 15.89 -52.29
CA PRO A 143 15.27 14.56 -51.83
C PRO A 143 16.16 13.81 -52.85
N ARG A 144 17.27 13.22 -52.36
CA ARG A 144 18.15 12.32 -53.13
C ARG A 144 17.70 10.85 -52.95
N LYS A 145 17.54 10.14 -54.07
CA LYS A 145 17.00 8.77 -54.21
C LYS A 145 17.73 7.72 -53.34
N SER A 146 16.98 6.81 -52.73
CA SER A 146 17.48 5.69 -51.92
C SER A 146 17.98 4.51 -52.76
N ALA A 147 19.13 3.95 -52.36
CA ALA A 147 19.78 2.80 -53.00
C ALA A 147 19.24 1.46 -52.48
N LYS A 148 19.22 0.46 -53.38
CA LYS A 148 18.61 -0.89 -53.26
C LYS A 148 19.21 -1.76 -52.15
N LYS A 149 18.36 -2.41 -51.33
CA LYS A 149 18.73 -3.49 -50.39
C LYS A 149 18.92 -4.84 -51.13
N ARG A 150 19.98 -5.57 -50.76
CA ARG A 150 20.40 -6.89 -51.27
C ARG A 150 19.58 -8.01 -50.59
N PRO A 151 19.18 -9.09 -51.27
CA PRO A 151 18.28 -10.10 -50.71
C PRO A 151 19.02 -11.22 -49.95
N THR A 152 18.51 -11.62 -48.79
CA THR A 152 18.89 -12.87 -48.09
C THR A 152 17.75 -13.89 -48.19
N LYS A 153 18.08 -15.12 -48.61
CA LYS A 153 17.13 -16.23 -48.86
C LYS A 153 16.66 -16.89 -47.55
N PRO A 154 15.40 -17.33 -47.44
CA PRO A 154 14.90 -18.10 -46.29
C PRO A 154 15.21 -19.61 -46.39
N ILE A 155 15.50 -20.23 -45.23
CA ILE A 155 15.76 -21.67 -45.05
C ILE A 155 14.43 -22.44 -45.04
N LYS A 156 14.38 -23.58 -45.76
CA LYS A 156 13.18 -24.41 -45.97
C LYS A 156 12.84 -25.31 -44.78
N LYS A 157 11.53 -25.48 -44.56
CA LYS A 157 10.85 -26.42 -43.64
C LYS A 157 11.24 -27.88 -43.87
N ILE A 158 11.36 -28.66 -42.79
CA ILE A 158 11.23 -30.12 -42.81
C ILE A 158 9.95 -30.50 -42.07
N ALA A 159 9.12 -31.30 -42.75
CA ALA A 159 7.88 -31.89 -42.26
C ALA A 159 8.03 -33.42 -42.21
N LYS A 160 7.34 -34.07 -41.25
CA LYS A 160 6.85 -35.48 -41.23
C LYS A 160 6.48 -35.83 -39.78
N ARG A 161 5.48 -36.65 -39.41
CA ARG A 161 4.27 -37.22 -40.04
C ARG A 161 3.52 -37.99 -38.91
N LYS A 162 2.20 -38.12 -39.06
CA LYS A 162 1.18 -38.91 -38.30
C LYS A 162 1.57 -40.32 -37.78
N ALA A 163 0.93 -40.75 -36.67
CA ALA A 163 -0.01 -41.90 -36.49
C ALA A 163 -0.48 -41.96 -35.00
N ALA A 164 -1.76 -41.99 -34.62
CA ALA A 164 -2.70 -43.15 -34.50
C ALA A 164 -2.12 -44.30 -33.64
N ALA A 165 -2.76 -44.94 -32.64
CA ALA A 165 -4.18 -45.13 -32.27
C ALA A 165 -4.32 -45.77 -30.86
N LYS A 166 -5.56 -45.73 -30.31
CA LYS A 166 -6.26 -46.73 -29.47
C LYS A 166 -5.63 -47.31 -28.18
N GLY A 167 -6.28 -46.99 -27.04
CA GLY A 167 -7.07 -47.94 -26.24
C GLY A 167 -6.36 -48.93 -25.32
N HIS A 168 -6.51 -48.76 -24.01
CA HIS A 168 -7.15 -49.68 -23.06
C HIS A 168 -7.62 -48.87 -21.84
#